data_AF-A0A2T6VY48-F1
#
_entry.id   AF-A0A2T6VY48-F1
#
_cell.length_a   1.000
_cell.length_b   1.000
_cell.length_c   1.000
_cell.angle_alpha   90.00
_cell.angle_beta   90.00
_cell.angle_gamma   90.00
#
_symmetry.space_group_name_H-M   'P 1'
#
loop_
_entity.id
_entity.type
_entity.pdbx_description
1 polymer ?
#
loop_
_entity_poly.entity_id
_entity_poly.type
_entity_poly.pdbx_seq_one_letter_code
_entity_poly.pdbx_strand_id
1 'polypeptide(L)'
;DIALMQQSHKIKMVGLNAKWSDLGNFNALFEEAANEPKENVSLNQTPVFAKESTNNLVFSHKVSALLGVEDLAIIDTKDALLIAHKDKAKDLKALVSEIEMHNQELLQTHTKVYRPWGSYEVLHESGCYKVKILEVKPNARLSLQKHFHRSEHWVVISGMASVELDHQSFELQANESTYI
;
A
#
# COMPACT_ATOMS: atom_id res chain seq x y z
N ASP A 1 -19.57 -13.89 12.98
CA ASP A 1 -20.31 -14.33 14.18
C ASP A 1 -21.77 -14.69 13.97
N ILE A 2 -22.55 -13.88 13.24
CA ILE A 2 -24.02 -13.98 13.21
C ILE A 2 -24.56 -15.31 12.63
N ALA A 3 -23.99 -15.83 11.54
CA ALA A 3 -24.58 -16.97 10.82
C ALA A 3 -24.32 -18.35 11.46
N LEU A 4 -23.26 -18.48 12.29
CA LEU A 4 -22.79 -19.77 12.80
C LEU A 4 -22.57 -19.75 14.31
N MET A 5 -21.83 -18.76 14.82
CA MET A 5 -21.52 -18.68 16.25
C MET A 5 -22.78 -18.38 17.07
N GLN A 6 -23.68 -17.50 16.62
CA GLN A 6 -24.91 -17.21 17.36
C GLN A 6 -25.94 -18.35 17.35
N GLN A 7 -25.88 -19.24 16.35
CA GLN A 7 -26.84 -20.34 16.18
C GLN A 7 -26.38 -21.65 16.84
N SER A 8 -25.11 -21.72 17.27
CA SER A 8 -24.52 -22.96 17.77
C SER A 8 -24.62 -23.08 19.29
N HIS A 9 -25.18 -24.19 19.75
CA HIS A 9 -25.17 -24.57 21.17
C HIS A 9 -23.91 -25.32 21.61
N LYS A 10 -22.93 -25.51 20.71
CA LYS A 10 -21.71 -26.32 20.93
C LYS A 10 -20.44 -25.48 20.89
N ILE A 11 -20.45 -24.31 21.54
CA ILE A 11 -19.27 -23.43 21.60
C ILE A 11 -18.53 -23.65 22.92
N LYS A 12 -17.20 -23.73 22.85
CA LYS A 12 -16.30 -23.62 24.00
C LYS A 12 -15.31 -22.50 23.71
N MET A 13 -14.98 -21.71 24.74
CA MET A 13 -13.98 -20.64 24.65
C MET A 13 -12.77 -21.00 25.51
N VAL A 14 -11.59 -20.57 25.06
CA VAL A 14 -10.35 -20.66 25.83
C VAL A 14 -9.90 -19.24 26.13
N GLY A 15 -9.55 -18.97 27.39
CA GLY A 15 -9.04 -17.67 27.79
C GLY A 15 -7.70 -17.37 27.11
N LEU A 16 -7.60 -16.21 26.46
CA LEU A 16 -6.34 -15.69 25.96
C LEU A 16 -5.69 -14.87 27.07
N ASN A 17 -4.53 -15.29 27.56
CA ASN A 17 -3.70 -14.51 28.49
C ASN A 17 -2.66 -13.70 27.72
N ALA A 18 -3.13 -12.75 26.91
CA ALA A 18 -2.30 -11.83 26.16
C ALA A 18 -3.07 -10.52 25.93
N LYS A 19 -2.35 -9.42 25.69
CA LYS A 19 -2.96 -8.20 25.17
C LYS A 19 -3.45 -8.48 23.76
N TRP A 20 -4.68 -8.04 23.45
CA TRP A 20 -5.27 -8.15 22.13
C TRP A 20 -6.03 -6.86 21.82
N SER A 21 -5.84 -6.35 20.62
CA SER A 21 -6.54 -5.20 20.05
C SER A 21 -6.90 -5.55 18.60
N ASP A 22 -8.08 -5.16 18.16
CA ASP A 22 -8.53 -5.34 16.78
C ASP A 22 -7.94 -4.29 15.83
N LEU A 23 -7.21 -3.30 16.36
CA LEU A 23 -6.67 -2.14 15.64
C LEU A 23 -7.73 -1.47 14.75
N GLY A 24 -8.97 -1.42 15.21
CA GLY A 24 -10.13 -0.99 14.41
C GLY A 24 -10.19 0.52 14.10
N ASN A 25 -9.28 1.33 14.66
CA ASN A 25 -9.18 2.76 14.39
C ASN A 25 -7.76 3.31 14.66
N PHE A 26 -7.51 4.55 14.23
CA PHE A 26 -6.20 5.19 14.40
C PHE A 26 -5.84 5.49 15.86
N ASN A 27 -6.81 5.64 16.77
CA ASN A 27 -6.50 5.75 18.20
C ASN A 27 -5.92 4.46 18.76
N ALA A 28 -6.52 3.31 18.45
CA ALA A 28 -6.01 2.02 18.89
C ALA A 28 -4.58 1.77 18.36
N LEU A 29 -4.32 2.17 17.11
CA LEU A 29 -2.97 2.08 16.54
C LEU A 29 -1.98 3.05 17.20
N PHE A 30 -2.42 4.27 17.51
CA PHE A 30 -1.61 5.24 18.24
C PHE A 30 -1.30 4.77 19.66
N GLU A 31 -2.28 4.25 20.39
CA GLU A 31 -2.12 3.75 21.77
C GLU A 31 -1.15 2.58 21.87
N GLU A 32 -1.12 1.71 20.86
CA GLU A 32 -0.18 0.59 20.80
C GLU A 32 1.25 1.06 20.44
N ALA A 33 1.37 2.12 19.66
CA ALA A 33 2.66 2.60 19.15
C ALA A 33 3.31 3.69 20.00
N ALA A 34 2.51 4.48 20.74
CA ALA A 34 3.00 5.55 21.61
C ALA A 34 3.66 4.96 22.87
N ASN A 35 4.84 5.48 23.20
CA ASN A 35 5.54 5.10 24.43
C ASN A 35 5.32 6.13 25.54
N GLU A 36 5.02 7.38 25.19
CA GLU A 36 4.82 8.47 26.13
C GLU A 36 3.52 9.27 25.88
N PRO A 37 2.92 9.84 26.93
CA PRO A 37 1.80 10.77 26.77
C PRO A 37 2.20 12.00 25.93
N LYS A 38 1.32 12.43 25.02
CA LYS A 38 1.50 13.60 24.12
C LYS A 38 2.62 13.47 23.07
N GLU A 39 3.19 12.28 22.90
CA GLU A 39 4.14 11.97 21.84
C GLU A 39 3.52 12.14 20.44
N ASN A 40 4.33 12.53 19.46
CA ASN A 40 4.00 12.34 18.04
C ASN A 40 4.66 11.06 17.57
N VAL A 41 3.87 10.10 17.10
CA VAL A 41 4.32 8.76 16.74
C VAL A 41 4.55 8.67 15.24
N SER A 42 5.71 8.15 14.82
CA SER A 42 6.03 7.83 13.42
C SER A 42 6.08 6.32 13.22
N LEU A 43 5.12 5.76 12.49
CA LEU A 43 4.95 4.29 12.36
C LEU A 43 6.01 3.62 11.48
N ASN A 44 6.61 4.34 10.54
CA ASN A 44 7.58 3.81 9.59
C ASN A 44 8.96 4.47 9.73
N GLN A 45 9.23 5.07 10.89
CA GLN A 45 10.52 5.66 11.28
C GLN A 45 11.01 6.77 10.34
N THR A 46 10.13 7.39 9.56
CA THR A 46 10.48 8.58 8.79
C THR A 46 10.58 9.80 9.72
N PRO A 47 11.51 10.73 9.45
CA PRO A 47 11.65 11.93 10.27
C PRO A 47 10.37 12.76 10.36
N VAL A 48 9.98 13.09 11.58
CA VAL A 48 8.87 14.00 11.90
C VAL A 48 9.43 15.18 12.69
N PHE A 49 9.36 16.37 12.11
CA PHE A 49 9.64 17.63 12.80
C PHE A 49 8.33 18.16 13.36
N ALA A 50 8.28 18.44 14.65
CA ALA A 50 7.07 18.94 15.29
C ALA A 50 7.37 20.18 16.14
N LYS A 51 6.55 21.22 15.97
CA LYS A 51 6.54 22.41 16.82
C LYS A 51 5.12 22.67 17.26
N GLU A 52 4.91 22.88 18.56
CA GLU A 52 3.57 23.12 19.13
C GLU A 52 2.54 22.06 18.68
N SER A 53 2.98 20.80 18.55
CA SER A 53 2.16 19.72 18.01
C SER A 53 2.33 18.47 18.87
N THR A 54 1.23 17.84 19.26
CA THR A 54 1.24 16.70 20.19
C THR A 54 0.19 15.67 19.84
N ASN A 55 0.40 14.42 20.27
CA ASN A 55 -0.58 13.36 20.12
C ASN A 55 -0.95 13.07 18.64
N ASN A 56 -0.02 13.21 17.71
CA ASN A 56 -0.26 12.89 16.30
C ASN A 56 0.29 11.50 15.94
N LEU A 57 -0.40 10.78 15.05
CA LEU A 57 0.05 9.56 14.42
C LEU A 57 0.45 9.86 12.98
N VAL A 58 1.69 9.55 12.61
CA VAL A 58 2.23 9.82 11.27
C VAL A 58 2.68 8.52 10.62
N PHE A 59 2.22 8.31 9.39
CA PHE A 59 2.74 7.31 8.47
C PHE A 59 3.00 8.01 7.14
N SER A 60 4.25 8.17 6.73
CA SER A 60 4.57 8.82 5.46
C SER A 60 5.89 8.34 4.92
N HIS A 61 6.02 8.20 3.59
CA HIS A 61 7.33 7.93 2.98
C HIS A 61 8.21 9.20 2.83
N LYS A 62 7.72 10.36 3.30
CA LYS A 62 8.37 11.67 3.21
C LYS A 62 8.69 12.19 4.61
N VAL A 63 9.59 13.17 4.67
CA VAL A 63 9.80 13.96 5.88
C VAL A 63 8.52 14.75 6.18
N SER A 64 8.03 14.65 7.41
CA SER A 64 6.81 15.35 7.85
C SER A 64 7.15 16.52 8.76
N ALA A 65 6.45 17.64 8.61
CA ALA A 65 6.58 18.81 9.46
C ALA A 65 5.21 19.18 10.04
N LEU A 66 5.09 19.21 11.35
CA LEU A 66 3.87 19.50 12.11
C LEU A 66 4.05 20.82 12.85
N LEU A 67 3.06 21.72 12.73
CA LEU A 67 3.07 23.02 13.39
C LEU A 67 1.67 23.33 13.94
N GLY A 68 1.54 23.43 15.27
CA GLY A 68 0.28 23.82 15.90
C GLY A 68 -0.85 22.78 15.79
N VAL A 69 -0.55 21.51 15.53
CA VAL A 69 -1.57 20.46 15.30
C VAL A 69 -1.57 19.38 16.35
N GLU A 70 -2.76 18.91 16.71
CA GLU A 70 -2.94 17.88 17.72
C GLU A 70 -4.00 16.85 17.33
N ASP A 71 -3.86 15.65 17.88
CA ASP A 71 -4.84 14.57 17.77
C ASP A 71 -5.11 14.08 16.34
N LEU A 72 -4.16 14.26 15.42
CA LEU A 72 -4.31 13.87 14.01
C LEU A 72 -3.72 12.49 13.70
N ALA A 73 -4.38 11.76 12.81
CA ALA A 73 -3.79 10.73 11.97
C ALA A 73 -3.43 11.36 10.62
N ILE A 74 -2.15 11.28 10.26
CA ILE A 74 -1.56 11.79 9.03
C ILE A 74 -0.97 10.58 8.29
N ILE A 75 -1.72 10.09 7.30
CA ILE A 75 -1.41 8.85 6.58
C ILE A 75 -1.18 9.18 5.11
N ASP A 76 0.09 9.19 4.71
CA ASP A 76 0.57 9.42 3.34
C ASP A 76 0.98 8.09 2.73
N THR A 77 0.08 7.51 1.94
CA THR A 77 0.34 6.36 1.09
C THR A 77 0.72 6.83 -0.31
N LYS A 78 1.05 5.90 -1.22
CA LYS A 78 1.46 6.24 -2.59
C LYS A 78 0.35 6.90 -3.40
N ASP A 79 -0.89 6.56 -3.09
CA ASP A 79 -2.10 6.87 -3.84
C ASP A 79 -2.95 7.96 -3.19
N ALA A 80 -2.85 8.15 -1.87
CA ALA A 80 -3.62 9.15 -1.13
C ALA A 80 -2.90 9.70 0.10
N LEU A 81 -3.34 10.90 0.51
CA LEU A 81 -3.01 11.50 1.80
C LEU A 81 -4.30 11.66 2.60
N LEU A 82 -4.36 11.03 3.77
CA LEU A 82 -5.40 11.23 4.76
C LEU A 82 -4.87 12.10 5.90
N ILE A 83 -5.60 13.15 6.22
CA ILE A 83 -5.41 13.94 7.45
C ILE A 83 -6.75 14.00 8.15
N ALA A 84 -6.85 13.39 9.32
CA ALA A 84 -8.09 13.35 10.09
C ALA A 84 -7.79 13.33 11.58
N HIS A 85 -8.72 13.84 12.38
CA HIS A 85 -8.65 13.61 13.82
C HIS A 85 -8.80 12.11 14.11
N LYS A 86 -7.97 11.54 15.00
CA LYS A 86 -7.91 10.08 15.24
C LYS A 86 -9.24 9.46 15.68
N ASP A 87 -10.04 10.23 16.43
CA ASP A 87 -11.39 9.86 16.90
C ASP A 87 -12.45 9.72 15.79
N LYS A 88 -12.16 10.13 14.55
CA LYS A 88 -13.14 10.22 13.45
C LYS A 88 -13.35 8.91 12.67
N ALA A 89 -13.18 7.76 13.32
CA ALA A 89 -13.28 6.45 12.69
C ALA A 89 -14.62 6.20 11.96
N LYS A 90 -15.74 6.68 12.51
CA LYS A 90 -17.06 6.56 11.88
C LYS A 90 -17.20 7.43 10.63
N ASP A 91 -16.68 8.66 10.69
CA ASP A 91 -16.77 9.64 9.61
C ASP A 91 -15.83 9.25 8.45
N LEU A 92 -14.73 8.56 8.72
CA LEU A 92 -13.82 8.03 7.71
C LEU A 92 -14.53 7.10 6.72
N LYS A 93 -15.43 6.23 7.20
CA LYS A 93 -16.17 5.32 6.31
C LYS A 93 -17.07 6.07 5.34
N ALA A 94 -17.73 7.13 5.82
CA ALA A 94 -18.56 7.97 4.97
C ALA A 94 -17.71 8.72 3.93
N LEU A 95 -16.56 9.25 4.34
CA LEU A 95 -15.61 9.92 3.44
C LEU A 95 -15.10 8.97 2.34
N VAL A 96 -14.75 7.72 2.69
CA VAL A 96 -14.31 6.72 1.70
C VAL A 96 -15.41 6.43 0.68
N SER A 97 -16.67 6.31 1.11
CA SER A 97 -17.79 6.11 0.17
C SER A 97 -18.01 7.32 -0.74
N GLU A 98 -17.81 8.54 -0.26
CA GLU A 98 -17.90 9.75 -1.08
C GLU A 98 -16.77 9.80 -2.13
N ILE A 99 -15.55 9.44 -1.72
CA ILE A 99 -14.39 9.33 -2.63
C ILE A 99 -14.66 8.28 -3.70
N GLU A 100 -15.22 7.12 -3.34
CA GLU A 100 -15.58 6.07 -4.30
C GLU A 100 -16.50 6.56 -5.42
N MET A 101 -17.45 7.43 -5.09
CA MET A 101 -18.37 7.99 -6.08
C MET A 101 -17.69 8.91 -7.09
N HIS A 102 -16.63 9.62 -6.69
CA HIS A 102 -15.99 10.65 -7.51
C HIS A 102 -14.66 10.20 -8.11
N ASN A 103 -14.02 9.18 -7.53
CA ASN A 103 -12.71 8.67 -7.92
C ASN A 103 -12.62 7.16 -7.67
N GLN A 104 -13.34 6.39 -8.49
CA GLN A 104 -13.35 4.91 -8.42
C GLN A 104 -11.97 4.30 -8.60
N GLU A 105 -11.11 4.91 -9.41
CA GLU A 105 -9.78 4.38 -9.72
C GLU A 105 -8.89 4.26 -8.48
N LEU A 106 -9.01 5.22 -7.55
CA LEU A 106 -8.26 5.22 -6.29
C LEU A 106 -8.52 3.99 -5.43
N LEU A 107 -9.75 3.47 -5.43
CA LEU A 107 -10.14 2.31 -4.63
C LEU A 107 -10.04 0.98 -5.38
N GLN A 108 -9.99 1.01 -6.72
CA GLN A 108 -9.93 -0.18 -7.56
C GLN A 108 -8.50 -0.55 -7.97
N THR A 109 -7.60 0.43 -8.07
CA THR A 109 -6.25 0.22 -8.59
C THR A 109 -5.22 0.38 -7.47
N HIS A 110 -4.85 -0.73 -6.82
CA HIS A 110 -3.66 -0.73 -5.98
C HIS A 110 -2.42 -0.43 -6.83
N THR A 111 -1.57 0.50 -6.37
CA THR A 111 -0.28 0.82 -7.04
C THR A 111 0.52 -0.44 -7.40
N LYS A 112 0.51 -1.46 -6.52
CA LYS A 112 1.15 -2.77 -6.74
C LYS A 112 0.10 -3.87 -6.83
N VAL A 113 0.16 -4.66 -7.90
CA VAL A 113 -0.77 -5.75 -8.20
C VAL A 113 -0.02 -7.08 -8.20
N TYR A 114 -0.52 -8.05 -7.42
CA TYR A 114 0.05 -9.39 -7.34
C TYR A 114 -0.54 -10.33 -8.40
N ARG A 115 0.33 -11.19 -8.95
CA ARG A 115 0.03 -12.19 -9.98
C ARG A 115 0.74 -13.51 -9.64
N PRO A 116 0.33 -14.65 -10.22
CA PRO A 116 1.00 -15.93 -9.97
C PRO A 116 2.51 -15.89 -10.25
N TRP A 117 2.93 -15.09 -11.25
CA TRP A 117 4.33 -14.93 -11.62
C TRP A 117 5.12 -13.94 -10.76
N GLY A 118 4.47 -13.20 -9.87
CA GLY A 118 5.11 -12.13 -9.09
C GLY A 118 4.21 -10.92 -8.91
N SER A 119 4.67 -9.74 -9.30
CA SER A 119 3.88 -8.50 -9.20
C SER A 119 4.30 -7.46 -10.22
N TYR A 120 3.40 -6.51 -10.51
CA TYR A 120 3.78 -5.26 -11.15
C TYR A 120 3.29 -4.08 -10.33
N GLU A 121 4.00 -2.97 -10.43
CA GLU A 121 3.59 -1.69 -9.90
C GLU A 121 3.64 -0.64 -11.01
N VAL A 122 2.60 0.20 -11.09
CA VAL A 122 2.55 1.33 -12.03
C VAL A 122 3.23 2.52 -11.36
N LEU A 123 4.36 2.95 -11.90
CA LEU A 123 5.12 4.09 -11.37
C LEU A 123 4.58 5.42 -11.90
N HIS A 124 4.15 5.43 -13.17
CA HIS A 124 3.59 6.61 -13.80
C HIS A 124 2.71 6.21 -14.98
N GLU A 125 1.64 6.96 -15.21
CA GLU A 125 0.75 6.81 -16.34
C GLU A 125 0.35 8.18 -16.87
N SER A 126 0.41 8.31 -18.20
CA SER A 126 -0.04 9.48 -18.95
C SER A 126 -0.76 9.00 -20.21
N GLY A 127 -1.40 9.92 -20.94
CA GLY A 127 -2.19 9.59 -22.13
C GLY A 127 -1.40 8.90 -23.25
N CYS A 128 -0.06 9.01 -23.28
CA CYS A 128 0.79 8.42 -24.31
C CYS A 128 1.78 7.36 -23.82
N TYR A 129 1.94 7.16 -22.50
CA TYR A 129 2.87 6.14 -21.99
C TYR A 129 2.51 5.65 -20.58
N LYS A 130 3.01 4.46 -20.25
CA LYS A 130 2.85 3.86 -18.92
C LYS A 130 4.16 3.22 -18.50
N VAL A 131 4.66 3.61 -17.33
CA VAL A 131 5.88 3.05 -16.74
C VAL A 131 5.49 2.09 -15.63
N LYS A 132 6.00 0.85 -15.71
CA LYS A 132 5.77 -0.17 -14.70
C LYS A 132 7.08 -0.76 -14.22
N ILE A 133 7.14 -1.09 -12.94
CA ILE A 133 8.16 -1.98 -12.38
C ILE A 133 7.56 -3.36 -12.20
N LEU A 134 8.24 -4.39 -12.69
CA LEU A 134 7.80 -5.77 -12.57
C LEU A 134 8.80 -6.54 -11.70
N GLU A 135 8.28 -7.32 -10.77
CA GLU A 135 9.03 -8.26 -9.95
C GLU A 135 8.57 -9.66 -10.33
N VAL A 136 9.39 -10.37 -11.11
CA VAL A 136 9.09 -11.73 -11.57
C VAL A 136 9.81 -12.71 -10.64
N LYS A 137 9.07 -13.66 -10.08
CA LYS A 137 9.63 -14.68 -9.19
C LYS A 137 10.54 -15.64 -9.98
N PRO A 138 11.58 -16.22 -9.34
CA PRO A 138 12.40 -17.24 -9.99
C PRO A 138 11.55 -18.38 -10.58
N ASN A 139 11.89 -18.81 -11.80
CA ASN A 139 11.19 -19.84 -12.57
C ASN A 139 9.73 -19.51 -12.95
N ALA A 140 9.27 -18.28 -12.70
CA ALA A 140 7.98 -17.82 -13.19
C ALA A 140 8.11 -17.07 -14.52
N ARG A 141 6.99 -16.95 -15.24
CA ARG A 141 6.95 -16.23 -16.53
C ARG A 141 5.67 -15.45 -16.71
N LEU A 142 5.76 -14.37 -17.48
CA LEU A 142 4.60 -13.71 -18.05
C LEU A 142 4.06 -14.53 -19.23
N SER A 143 2.80 -14.33 -19.59
CA SER A 143 2.25 -14.88 -20.83
C SER A 143 2.80 -14.10 -22.02
N LEU A 144 3.11 -14.79 -23.13
CA LEU A 144 3.45 -14.12 -24.38
C LEU A 144 2.30 -13.19 -24.80
N GLN A 145 2.66 -12.01 -25.31
CA GLN A 145 1.71 -11.00 -25.75
C GLN A 145 2.10 -10.52 -27.15
N LYS A 146 1.10 -10.09 -27.91
CA LYS A 146 1.28 -9.43 -29.20
C LYS A 146 0.54 -8.10 -29.18
N HIS A 147 1.20 -7.04 -29.63
CA HIS A 147 0.62 -5.70 -29.73
C HIS A 147 0.88 -5.11 -31.12
N PHE A 148 -0.09 -4.35 -31.65
CA PHE A 148 0.04 -3.68 -32.97
C PHE A 148 0.26 -2.16 -32.84
N HIS A 149 -0.11 -1.57 -31.70
CA HIS A 149 -0.16 -0.12 -31.49
C HIS A 149 0.62 0.33 -30.26
N ARG A 150 1.52 -0.52 -29.75
CA ARG A 150 2.35 -0.25 -28.59
C ARG A 150 3.76 -0.72 -28.89
N SER A 151 4.72 0.10 -28.55
CA SER A 151 6.11 -0.30 -28.40
C SER A 151 6.44 -0.32 -26.91
N GLU A 152 7.26 -1.27 -26.50
CA GLU A 152 7.71 -1.39 -25.12
C GLU A 152 9.22 -1.36 -25.06
N HIS A 153 9.75 -0.77 -24.00
CA HIS A 153 11.17 -0.82 -23.68
C HIS A 153 11.32 -1.45 -22.31
N TRP A 154 11.99 -2.59 -22.26
CA TRP A 154 12.17 -3.39 -21.06
C TRP A 154 13.63 -3.29 -20.61
N VAL A 155 13.84 -3.00 -19.33
CA VAL A 155 15.17 -2.90 -18.71
C VAL A 155 15.21 -3.81 -17.50
N VAL A 156 16.24 -4.65 -17.37
CA VAL A 156 16.44 -5.47 -16.18
C VAL A 156 17.08 -4.61 -15.09
N ILE A 157 16.33 -4.29 -14.03
CA ILE A 157 16.83 -3.47 -12.92
C ILE A 157 17.74 -4.29 -11.98
N SER A 158 17.40 -5.56 -11.76
CA SER A 158 18.15 -6.47 -10.89
C SER A 158 17.90 -7.92 -11.27
N GLY A 159 18.92 -8.77 -11.11
CA GLY A 159 18.86 -10.19 -11.47
C GLY A 159 19.19 -10.46 -12.95
N MET A 160 18.62 -11.54 -13.46
CA MET A 160 18.76 -12.00 -14.85
C MET A 160 17.38 -12.44 -15.35
N ALA A 161 17.09 -12.18 -16.63
CA ALA A 161 15.81 -12.52 -17.24
C ALA A 161 16.02 -13.19 -18.61
N SER A 162 15.37 -14.32 -18.81
CA SER A 162 15.20 -14.93 -20.13
C SER A 162 14.06 -14.22 -20.87
N VAL A 163 14.33 -13.72 -22.07
CA VAL A 163 13.35 -13.04 -22.93
C VAL A 163 13.10 -13.88 -24.18
N GLU A 164 11.82 -13.98 -24.58
CA GLU A 164 11.40 -14.56 -25.85
C GLU A 164 10.72 -13.47 -26.71
N LEU A 165 11.34 -13.14 -27.84
CA LEU A 165 10.87 -12.13 -28.79
C LEU A 165 10.93 -12.71 -30.21
N ASP A 166 9.81 -12.71 -30.94
CA ASP A 166 9.72 -13.21 -32.32
C ASP A 166 10.38 -14.59 -32.53
N HIS A 167 10.12 -15.52 -31.62
CA HIS A 167 10.68 -16.88 -31.59
C HIS A 167 12.19 -16.98 -31.35
N GLN A 168 12.83 -15.87 -30.97
CA GLN A 168 14.21 -15.85 -30.50
C GLN A 168 14.25 -15.74 -28.98
N SER A 169 15.13 -16.52 -28.35
CA SER A 169 15.34 -16.48 -26.90
C SER A 169 16.75 -16.00 -26.58
N PHE A 170 16.86 -15.09 -25.64
CA PHE A 170 18.13 -14.56 -25.15
C PHE A 170 18.02 -14.17 -23.68
N GLU A 171 19.16 -14.05 -23.01
CA GLU A 171 19.24 -13.62 -21.62
C GLU A 171 19.59 -12.14 -21.55
N LEU A 172 19.02 -11.44 -20.57
CA LEU A 172 19.39 -10.08 -20.18
C LEU A 172 19.85 -10.06 -18.73
N GLN A 173 21.00 -9.44 -18.48
CA GLN A 173 21.53 -9.14 -17.16
C GLN A 173 21.09 -7.76 -16.67
N ALA A 174 21.33 -7.47 -15.39
CA ALA A 174 21.10 -6.15 -14.82
C ALA A 174 21.74 -5.04 -15.68
N ASN A 175 20.96 -3.98 -15.91
CA ASN A 175 21.23 -2.85 -16.81
C ASN A 175 21.18 -3.14 -18.32
N GLU A 176 20.91 -4.37 -18.75
CA GLU A 176 20.62 -4.66 -20.16
C GLU A 176 19.13 -4.44 -20.47
N SER A 177 18.82 -4.22 -21.75
CA SER A 177 17.48 -3.84 -22.19
C SER A 177 17.12 -4.37 -23.58
N THR A 178 15.83 -4.44 -23.87
CA THR A 178 15.30 -4.79 -25.20
C THR A 178 14.04 -4.01 -25.53
N TYR A 179 13.79 -3.83 -26.83
CA TYR A 179 12.56 -3.26 -27.36
C TYR A 179 11.64 -4.38 -27.85
N ILE A 180 10.34 -4.23 -27.59
CA ILE A 180 9.28 -5.16 -28.00
C ILE A 180 8.21 -4.39 -28.78
#